data_AF-A0A2S5CXN4-F1
#
_entry.id   AF-A0A2S5CXN4-F1
#
_cell.length_a   1.000
_cell.length_b   1.000
_cell.length_c   1.000
_cell.angle_alpha   90.00
_cell.angle_beta   90.00
_cell.angle_gamma   90.00
#
_symmetry.space_group_name_H-M   'P 1'
#
loop_
_entity.id
_entity.type
_entity.pdbx_description
1 polymer ?
#
loop_
_entity_poly.entity_id
_entity_poly.type
_entity_poly.pdbx_seq_one_letter_code
_entity_poly.pdbx_strand_id
1 'polypeptide(L)' 'MNTQIISYVAQMEAALMNQMEDHNEENLLFSIASGMIAKEQDQYENVCQAYEVVKHHLIGLH' A
#
# COMPACT_ATOMS: atom_id res chain seq x y z
N MET A 1 15.95 2.87 4.22
CA MET A 1 14.48 2.75 4.33
C MET A 1 14.17 2.12 5.69
N ASN A 2 13.19 2.65 6.45
CA ASN A 2 12.81 2.13 7.77
C ASN A 2 12.22 0.72 7.62
N THR A 3 12.56 -0.21 8.51
CA THR A 3 12.07 -1.60 8.53
C THR A 3 10.55 -1.69 8.57
N GLN A 4 9.88 -0.73 9.22
CA GLN A 4 8.41 -0.67 9.26
C GLN A 4 7.81 -0.37 7.88
N ILE A 5 8.41 0.54 7.12
CA ILE A 5 7.97 0.88 5.76
C ILE A 5 8.07 -0.36 4.86
N ILE A 6 9.19 -1.10 4.94
CA ILE A 6 9.36 -2.34 4.17
C ILE A 6 8.27 -3.36 4.50
N SER A 7 7.91 -3.49 5.78
CA SER A 7 6.82 -4.37 6.22
C SER A 7 5.47 -3.94 5.64
N TYR A 8 5.15 -2.64 5.68
CA TYR A 8 3.89 -2.14 5.13
C TYR A 8 3.83 -2.25 3.60
N VAL A 9 4.96 -2.04 2.90
CA VAL A 9 5.05 -2.27 1.44
C VAL A 9 4.67 -3.71 1.12
N ALA A 10 5.31 -4.69 1.77
CA ALA A 10 5.01 -6.10 1.54
C ALA A 10 3.55 -6.47 1.87
N GLN A 11 2.98 -5.88 2.93
CA GLN A 11 1.57 -6.10 3.30
C GLN A 11 0.60 -5.50 2.26
N MET A 12 0.88 -4.29 1.76
CA MET A 12 0.08 -3.64 0.73
C MET A 12 0.14 -4.40 -0.59
N GLU A 13 1.33 -4.84 -1.02
CA GLU A 13 1.49 -5.64 -2.24
C GLU A 13 0.74 -6.96 -2.16
N ALA A 14 0.83 -7.67 -1.02
CA ALA A 14 0.10 -8.91 -0.80
C ALA A 14 -1.43 -8.70 -0.79
N ALA A 15 -1.91 -7.64 -0.14
CA ALA A 15 -3.33 -7.30 -0.12
C ALA A 15 -3.85 -6.95 -1.52
N LEU A 16 -3.06 -6.18 -2.27
CA LEU A 16 -3.36 -5.80 -3.64
C LEU A 16 -3.46 -7.02 -4.55
N MET A 17 -2.46 -7.91 -4.54
CA MET A 17 -2.47 -9.15 -5.34
C MET A 17 -3.67 -10.06 -5.04
N ASN A 18 -4.11 -10.13 -3.77
CA ASN A 18 -5.28 -10.91 -3.39
C ASN A 18 -6.61 -10.29 -3.88
N GLN A 19 -6.62 -9.01 -4.23
CA GLN A 19 -7.82 -8.26 -4.58
C GLN A 19 -7.78 -7.73 -6.04
N MET A 20 -6.72 -8.04 -6.79
CA MET A 20 -6.47 -7.64 -8.19
C MET A 20 -7.40 -8.31 -9.23
N GLU A 21 -8.59 -8.77 -8.83
CA GLU A 21 -9.60 -9.26 -9.77
C GLU A 21 -10.38 -8.11 -10.45
N ASP A 22 -10.47 -6.94 -9.80
CA ASP A 22 -11.12 -5.74 -10.34
C ASP A 22 -10.07 -4.78 -10.93
N HIS A 23 -10.28 -4.34 -12.18
CA HIS A 23 -9.38 -3.51 -13.01
C HIS A 23 -9.10 -2.07 -12.48
N ASN A 24 -9.12 -1.84 -11.16
CA ASN A 24 -8.96 -0.53 -10.54
C ASN A 24 -7.95 -0.55 -9.39
N GLU A 25 -6.72 -0.94 -9.73
CA GLU A 25 -5.60 -1.17 -8.81
C GLU A 25 -5.26 0.08 -7.96
N GLU A 26 -5.35 1.29 -8.52
CA GLU A 26 -5.11 2.53 -7.75
C GLU A 26 -6.16 2.76 -6.66
N ASN A 27 -7.45 2.60 -6.98
CA ASN A 27 -8.52 2.76 -5.99
C ASN A 27 -8.47 1.68 -4.91
N LEU A 28 -8.03 0.49 -5.29
CA LEU A 28 -7.83 -0.64 -4.38
C LEU A 28 -6.66 -0.36 -3.43
N LEU A 29 -5.52 0.08 -3.95
CA LEU A 29 -4.36 0.47 -3.13
C LEU A 29 -4.71 1.59 -2.15
N PHE A 30 -5.45 2.60 -2.60
CA PHE A 30 -5.93 3.68 -1.72
C PHE A 30 -6.82 3.16 -0.58
N SER A 31 -7.73 2.24 -0.88
CA SER A 31 -8.63 1.63 0.11
C SER A 31 -7.84 0.79 1.13
N ILE A 32 -6.85 0.02 0.68
CA ILE A 32 -5.96 -0.78 1.54
C ILE A 32 -5.18 0.14 2.48
N ALA A 33 -4.51 1.16 1.95
CA ALA A 33 -3.72 2.09 2.75
C ALA A 33 -4.57 2.84 3.76
N SER A 34 -5.76 3.29 3.36
CA SER A 34 -6.72 3.95 4.26
C SER A 34 -7.14 3.04 5.42
N GLY A 35 -7.39 1.75 5.15
CA GLY A 35 -7.70 0.77 6.18
C GLY A 35 -6.54 0.50 7.15
N MET A 36 -5.30 0.55 6.66
CA MET A 36 -4.11 0.40 7.50
C MET A 36 -3.87 1.62 8.39
N ILE A 37 -4.03 2.84 7.85
CA ILE A 37 -3.95 4.09 8.64
C ILE A 37 -5.00 4.12 9.75
N ALA A 38 -6.22 3.67 9.46
CA ALA A 38 -7.29 3.61 10.46
C ALA A 38 -6.98 2.66 11.63
N LYS A 39 -6.18 1.61 11.41
CA LYS A 39 -5.75 0.65 12.43
C LYS A 39 -4.51 1.11 13.19
N GLU A 40 -3.60 1.80 12.50
CA GLU A 40 -2.28 2.16 13.00
C GLU A 40 -2.06 3.68 12.90
N GLN A 41 -2.93 4.45 13.57
CA GLN A 41 -2.91 5.92 13.53
C GLN A 41 -1.54 6.51 13.88
N ASP A 42 -0.81 5.94 14.83
CA ASP A 42 0.52 6.43 15.25
C ASP A 42 1.62 6.17 14.21
N GLN A 43 1.34 5.35 13.20
CA GLN A 43 2.29 4.95 12.15
C GLN A 43 1.85 5.43 10.76
N TYR A 44 0.89 6.36 10.68
CA TYR A 44 0.32 6.80 9.41
C TYR A 44 1.39 7.29 8.42
N GLU A 45 2.46 7.94 8.89
CA GLU A 45 3.55 8.43 8.03
C GLU A 45 4.28 7.28 7.32
N ASN A 46 4.53 6.18 8.03
CA ASN A 46 5.16 4.99 7.45
C ASN A 46 4.23 4.30 6.45
N VAL A 47 2.93 4.29 6.72
CA VAL A 47 1.90 3.74 5.81
C VAL A 47 1.78 4.59 4.54
N CYS A 48 1.80 5.92 4.66
CA CYS A 48 1.81 6.83 3.51
C CYS A 48 3.07 6.67 2.66
N GLN A 49 4.25 6.52 3.28
CA GLN A 49 5.49 6.27 2.54
C GLN A 49 5.45 4.91 1.82
N ALA A 50 4.91 3.88 2.45
CA ALA A 50 4.72 2.58 1.80
C ALA A 50 3.74 2.66 0.62
N TYR A 51 2.65 3.41 0.76
CA TYR A 51 1.69 3.66 -0.32
C TYR A 51 2.35 4.28 -1.55
N GLU A 52 3.18 5.31 -1.39
CA GLU A 52 3.87 5.96 -2.51
C GLU A 52 4.86 5.02 -3.21
N VAL A 53 5.51 4.12 -2.46
CA VAL A 53 6.41 3.09 -3.02
C VAL A 53 5.62 2.09 -3.86
N VAL A 54 4.53 1.53 -3.33
CA VAL A 54 3.71 0.54 -4.07
C VAL A 54 3.05 1.19 -5.28
N LYS A 55 2.58 2.44 -5.15
CA LYS A 55 2.04 3.20 -6.29
C LYS A 55 3.09 3.38 -7.40
N HIS A 56 4.33 3.71 -7.05
CA HIS A 56 5.42 3.77 -8.02
C HIS A 56 5.70 2.40 -8.67
N HIS A 57 5.60 1.29 -7.92
CA HIS A 57 5.75 -0.05 -8.49
C HIS A 57 4.64 -0.35 -9.52
N LEU A 58 3.39 0.03 -9.25
CA LEU A 58 2.27 -0.16 -10.17
C LEU A 58 2.41 0.67 -11.45
N ILE A 59 2.80 1.94 -11.33
CA ILE A 59 2.98 2.83 -12.49
C ILE A 59 4.22 2.45 -13.29
N GLY A 60 5.31 2.04 -12.62
CA GLY A 60 6.57 1.64 -13.27
C GLY A 60 6.51 0.28 -13.99
N LEU A 61 5.42 -0.47 -13.84
CA LEU A 61 5.13 -1.70 -14.58
C LEU A 61 4.44 -1.46 -15.94
N HIS A 62 4.06 -0.20 -16.27
CA HIS A 62 3.46 0.19 -17.55
C HIS A 62 4.46 0.81 -18.53
#